data_AF-A0A2H9P3A4-F1
#
_entry.id   AF-A0A2H9P3A4-F1
#
_cell.length_a   1.000
_cell.length_b   1.000
_cell.length_c   1.000
_cell.angle_alpha   90.00
_cell.angle_beta   90.00
_cell.angle_gamma   90.00
#
_symmetry.space_group_name_H-M   'P 1'
#
loop_
_entity.id
_entity.type
_entity.pdbx_description
1 polymer ?
#
loop_
_entity_poly.entity_id
_entity_poly.type
_entity_poly.pdbx_seq_one_letter_code
_entity_poly.pdbx_strand_id
1 'polypeptide(L)'
;MVRKDEPLQMRVGEAKQRDIGKKRARVGPEAMDQLKVTPGDIIEVMGSRTSCAVVWPVDEDEKSPDIIRIDGQTRKNVGASLNDIVKIRKATSKIAKSVVLIPVNDSVTVDKEFTDFVKNRLKG
;
A
#
# COMPACT_ATOMS: atom_id res chain seq x y z
N MET A 1 14.68 21.19 6.52
CA MET A 1 13.20 21.24 6.49
C MET A 1 12.75 20.52 5.23
N VAL A 2 12.29 19.27 5.33
CA VAL A 2 11.82 18.50 4.16
C VAL A 2 10.48 19.10 3.74
N ARG A 3 10.40 19.57 2.49
CA ARG A 3 9.14 20.06 1.91
C ARG A 3 8.10 18.95 2.10
N LYS A 4 7.01 19.27 2.79
CA LYS A 4 5.88 18.37 2.96
C LYS A 4 5.25 18.28 1.57
N ASP A 5 5.59 17.26 0.79
CA ASP A 5 4.92 17.03 -0.50
C ASP A 5 3.41 16.95 -0.23
N GLU A 6 2.64 17.71 -1.00
CA GLU A 6 1.20 17.80 -0.79
C GLU A 6 0.56 16.44 -1.09
N PRO A 7 -0.31 15.94 -0.20
CA PRO A 7 -0.97 14.66 -0.42
C PRO A 7 -1.98 14.77 -1.56
N LEU A 8 -1.88 13.89 -2.56
CA LEU A 8 -2.82 13.77 -3.67
C LEU A 8 -4.08 13.03 -3.20
N GLN A 9 -5.25 13.57 -3.53
CA GLN A 9 -6.52 12.90 -3.25
C GLN A 9 -6.86 11.95 -4.39
N MET A 10 -7.19 10.71 -4.06
CA MET A 10 -7.59 9.70 -5.05
C MET A 10 -8.78 8.90 -4.55
N ARG A 11 -9.63 8.46 -5.48
CA ARG A 11 -10.75 7.57 -5.23
C ARG A 11 -10.29 6.11 -5.22
N VAL A 12 -10.72 5.35 -4.23
CA VAL A 12 -10.37 3.92 -4.11
C VAL A 12 -11.13 3.10 -5.15
N GLY A 13 -10.38 2.44 -6.02
CA GLY A 13 -10.87 1.45 -6.97
C GLY A 13 -10.46 0.02 -6.61
N GLU A 14 -11.10 -0.94 -7.28
CA GLU A 14 -10.79 -2.36 -7.08
C GLU A 14 -9.51 -2.77 -7.83
N ALA A 15 -8.62 -3.51 -7.16
CA ALA A 15 -7.45 -4.11 -7.80
C ALA A 15 -7.83 -5.25 -8.75
N LYS A 16 -7.01 -5.44 -9.79
CA LYS A 16 -7.12 -6.60 -10.69
C LYS A 16 -6.71 -7.87 -9.95
N GLN A 17 -7.31 -9.02 -10.32
CA GLN A 17 -7.04 -10.30 -9.65
C GLN A 17 -5.54 -10.64 -9.54
N ARG A 18 -4.76 -10.31 -10.57
CA ARG A 18 -3.29 -10.56 -10.62
C ARG A 18 -2.46 -9.75 -9.62
N ASP A 19 -3.03 -8.70 -9.01
CA ASP A 19 -2.35 -7.82 -8.06
C ASP A 19 -2.75 -8.10 -6.60
N ILE A 20 -3.72 -8.99 -6.37
CA ILE A 20 -4.17 -9.38 -5.02
C ILE A 20 -3.00 -10.01 -4.24
N GLY A 21 -2.77 -9.52 -3.01
CA GLY A 21 -1.74 -10.04 -2.11
C GLY A 21 -0.31 -9.54 -2.41
N LYS A 22 -0.12 -8.73 -3.46
CA LYS A 22 1.17 -8.14 -3.84
C LYS A 22 1.40 -6.75 -3.29
N LYS A 23 0.44 -6.20 -2.52
CA LYS A 23 0.53 -4.87 -1.89
C LYS A 23 0.76 -3.74 -2.90
N ARG A 24 0.22 -3.89 -4.13
CA ARG A 24 0.37 -2.93 -5.22
C ARG A 24 -0.77 -1.90 -5.21
N ALA A 25 -0.42 -0.64 -5.42
CA ALA A 25 -1.32 0.45 -5.72
C ALA A 25 -1.13 0.84 -7.18
N ARG A 26 -2.13 0.59 -8.02
CA ARG A 26 -2.09 1.09 -9.40
C ARG A 26 -2.60 2.52 -9.47
N VAL A 27 -1.79 3.39 -10.05
CA VAL A 27 -2.09 4.82 -10.23
C VAL A 27 -1.77 5.25 -11.66
N GLY A 28 -2.47 6.27 -12.15
CA GLY A 28 -2.27 6.85 -13.47
C GLY A 28 -0.91 7.54 -13.62
N PRO A 29 -0.42 7.73 -14.86
CA PRO A 29 0.85 8.43 -15.11
C PRO A 29 0.84 9.86 -14.54
N GLU A 30 -0.27 10.60 -14.69
CA GLU A 30 -0.41 11.95 -14.14
C GLU A 30 -0.26 11.98 -12.60
N ALA A 31 -0.84 11.01 -11.91
CA ALA A 31 -0.71 10.89 -10.46
C ALA A 31 0.72 10.53 -10.04
N MET A 32 1.42 9.69 -10.81
CA MET A 32 2.84 9.38 -10.56
C MET A 32 3.73 10.60 -10.72
N ASP A 33 3.50 11.41 -11.75
CA ASP A 33 4.26 12.62 -12.02
C ASP A 33 4.06 13.66 -10.92
N GLN A 34 2.81 13.86 -10.47
CA GLN A 34 2.48 14.76 -9.36
C GLN A 34 3.15 14.32 -8.05
N LEU A 35 3.15 13.02 -7.76
CA LEU A 35 3.76 12.44 -6.57
C LEU A 35 5.29 12.27 -6.69
N LYS A 36 5.84 12.44 -7.90
CA LYS A 36 7.26 12.20 -8.25
C LYS A 36 7.71 10.80 -7.83
N VAL A 37 6.91 9.80 -8.15
CA VAL A 37 7.17 8.38 -7.84
C VAL A 37 7.41 7.58 -9.11
N THR A 38 8.26 6.57 -9.01
CA THR A 38 8.47 5.58 -10.07
C THR A 38 7.86 4.23 -9.70
N PRO A 39 7.58 3.33 -10.67
CA PRO A 39 7.16 1.97 -10.36
C PRO A 39 8.14 1.30 -9.39
N GLY A 40 7.61 0.73 -8.30
CA GLY A 40 8.42 0.14 -7.22
C GLY A 40 8.66 1.07 -6.02
N ASP A 41 8.44 2.38 -6.15
CA ASP A 41 8.46 3.29 -5.00
C ASP A 41 7.32 2.95 -4.03
N ILE A 42 7.48 3.34 -2.77
CA ILE A 42 6.48 3.15 -1.73
C ILE A 42 5.72 4.46 -1.52
N ILE A 43 4.39 4.35 -1.51
CA ILE A 43 3.49 5.43 -1.13
C ILE A 43 2.82 5.11 0.19
N GLU A 44 2.51 6.17 0.92
CA GLU A 44 1.65 6.12 2.09
C GLU A 44 0.21 6.44 1.66
N VAL A 45 -0.72 5.60 2.08
CA VAL A 45 -2.15 5.69 1.80
C VAL A 45 -2.87 5.99 3.11
N MET A 46 -3.52 7.15 3.15
CA MET A 46 -4.17 7.71 4.33
C MET A 46 -5.69 7.75 4.12
N GLY A 47 -6.40 6.86 4.81
CA GLY A 47 -7.86 6.86 4.95
C GLY A 47 -8.24 7.10 6.41
N SER A 48 -9.06 6.22 6.99
CA SER A 48 -9.32 6.25 8.45
C SER A 48 -8.09 5.80 9.25
N ARG A 49 -7.27 4.93 8.67
CA ARG A 49 -5.95 4.52 9.14
C ARG A 49 -4.93 4.78 8.03
N THR A 50 -3.66 4.78 8.41
CA THR A 50 -2.56 4.96 7.47
C THR A 50 -1.86 3.65 7.22
N SER A 51 -1.62 3.32 5.95
CA SER A 51 -0.87 2.13 5.52
C SER A 51 0.04 2.51 4.36
N CYS A 52 0.85 1.57 3.88
CA CYS A 52 1.68 1.74 2.70
C CYS A 52 1.30 0.77 1.57
N ALA A 53 1.69 1.12 0.35
CA ALA A 53 1.58 0.28 -0.84
C ALA A 53 2.71 0.59 -1.83
N VAL A 54 3.02 -0.38 -2.71
CA VAL A 54 4.01 -0.24 -3.77
C VAL A 54 3.35 0.33 -5.02
N VAL A 55 3.92 1.40 -5.57
CA VAL A 55 3.43 2.06 -6.79
C VAL A 55 3.61 1.14 -7.99
N TRP A 56 2.55 1.04 -8.78
CA TRP A 56 2.55 0.30 -10.04
C TRP A 56 1.74 1.06 -11.10
N PRO A 57 2.10 1.01 -12.39
CA PRO A 57 1.34 1.69 -13.42
C PRO A 57 -0.01 1.02 -13.67
N VAL A 58 -1.02 1.83 -13.99
CA VAL A 58 -2.23 1.34 -14.67
C VAL A 58 -1.88 0.82 -16.07
N ASP A 59 -2.76 0.04 -16.67
CA ASP A 59 -2.55 -0.38 -18.06
C ASP A 59 -2.90 0.79 -19.00
N GLU A 60 -2.30 0.87 -20.19
CA GLU A 60 -2.37 2.03 -21.09
C GLU A 60 -3.81 2.43 -21.50
N ASP A 61 -4.75 1.48 -21.46
CA ASP A 61 -6.16 1.72 -21.82
C ASP A 61 -6.97 2.45 -20.73
N GLU A 62 -6.37 2.67 -19.55
CA GLU A 62 -7.09 3.07 -18.35
C GLU A 62 -6.97 4.58 -18.07
N LYS A 63 -7.97 5.35 -18.49
CA LYS A 63 -8.01 6.82 -18.44
C LYS A 63 -8.63 7.42 -17.17
N SER A 64 -8.57 6.73 -16.03
CA SER A 64 -9.13 7.27 -14.78
C SER A 64 -8.02 7.91 -13.93
N PRO A 65 -7.69 9.19 -14.15
CA PRO A 65 -6.52 9.82 -13.50
C PRO A 65 -6.65 9.84 -11.97
N ASP A 66 -7.88 9.91 -11.46
CA ASP A 66 -8.15 10.11 -10.04
C ASP A 66 -8.40 8.80 -9.26
N ILE A 67 -8.16 7.63 -9.85
CA ILE A 67 -8.44 6.33 -9.19
C ILE A 67 -7.13 5.66 -8.76
N ILE A 68 -7.07 5.29 -7.48
CA ILE A 68 -6.06 4.37 -6.94
C ILE A 68 -6.67 2.98 -6.77
N ARG A 69 -6.15 2.00 -7.51
CA ARG A 69 -6.62 0.60 -7.39
C ARG A 69 -5.76 -0.15 -6.39
N ILE A 70 -6.39 -0.60 -5.31
CA ILE A 70 -5.77 -1.38 -4.22
C ILE A 70 -6.58 -2.62 -3.88
N ASP A 71 -5.89 -3.65 -3.39
CA ASP A 71 -6.52 -4.92 -3.02
C ASP A 71 -7.32 -4.83 -1.72
N GLY A 72 -8.15 -5.85 -1.46
CA GLY A 72 -9.02 -5.87 -0.29
C GLY A 72 -8.27 -5.79 1.04
N GLN A 73 -7.07 -6.39 1.11
CA GLN A 73 -6.25 -6.35 2.30
C GLN A 73 -5.73 -4.94 2.57
N THR A 74 -5.22 -4.25 1.55
CA THR A 74 -4.76 -2.86 1.69
C THR A 74 -5.92 -1.94 2.05
N ARG A 75 -7.10 -2.11 1.44
CA ARG A 75 -8.31 -1.36 1.81
C ARG A 75 -8.68 -1.53 3.29
N LYS A 76 -8.67 -2.77 3.79
CA LYS A 76 -8.93 -3.07 5.21
C LYS A 76 -7.90 -2.42 6.14
N ASN A 77 -6.62 -2.42 5.73
CA ASN A 77 -5.53 -1.83 6.52
C ASN A 77 -5.64 -0.31 6.62
N VAL A 78 -5.99 0.36 5.51
CA VAL A 78 -6.25 1.80 5.43
C VAL A 78 -7.61 2.17 6.03
N GLY A 79 -8.50 1.19 6.18
CA GLY A 79 -9.88 1.37 6.62
C GLY A 79 -10.68 2.26 5.66
N ALA A 80 -10.60 1.93 4.37
CA ALA A 80 -11.34 2.58 3.29
C ALA A 80 -12.16 1.56 2.50
N SER A 81 -13.31 1.98 1.99
CA SER A 81 -14.19 1.20 1.12
C SER A 81 -13.96 1.54 -0.37
N LEU A 82 -14.61 0.81 -1.28
CA LEU A 82 -14.63 1.19 -2.69
C LEU A 82 -15.34 2.54 -2.84
N ASN A 83 -14.83 3.39 -3.74
CA ASN A 83 -15.29 4.75 -3.99
C ASN A 83 -15.02 5.79 -2.89
N ASP A 84 -14.46 5.40 -1.75
CA ASP A 84 -13.97 6.35 -0.75
C ASP A 84 -12.81 7.17 -1.31
N ILE A 85 -12.62 8.38 -0.77
CA ILE A 85 -11.48 9.24 -1.09
C ILE A 85 -10.40 9.01 -0.05
N VAL A 86 -9.19 8.70 -0.51
CA VAL A 86 -7.99 8.59 0.30
C VAL A 86 -6.98 9.63 -0.13
N LYS A 87 -6.07 9.97 0.79
CA LYS A 87 -4.92 10.82 0.50
C LYS A 87 -3.69 9.96 0.33
N ILE A 88 -2.91 10.20 -0.71
CA ILE A 88 -1.65 9.50 -0.93
C ILE A 88 -0.48 10.45 -1.00
N ARG A 89 0.67 10.02 -0.50
CA ARG A 89 1.94 10.77 -0.60
C ARG A 89 3.10 9.83 -0.79
N LYS A 90 4.19 10.34 -1.37
CA LYS A 90 5.46 9.60 -1.43
C LYS A 90 5.97 9.32 -0.02
N ALA A 91 6.36 8.08 0.23
CA ALA A 91 6.93 7.65 1.50
C ALA A 91 8.42 7.32 1.34
N THR A 92 9.24 7.74 2.29
CA THR A 92 10.64 7.29 2.37
C THR A 92 10.71 6.03 3.22
N SER A 93 11.07 4.90 2.61
CA SER A 93 11.27 3.64 3.32
C SER A 93 12.72 3.49 3.80
N LYS A 94 12.90 2.80 4.92
CA LYS A 94 14.20 2.38 5.46
C LYS A 94 14.11 0.90 5.87
N ILE A 95 15.22 0.18 5.78
CA ILE A 95 15.28 -1.21 6.22
C ILE A 95 15.04 -1.26 7.75
N ALA A 96 14.00 -1.99 8.16
CA ALA A 96 13.69 -2.18 9.56
C ALA A 96 14.70 -3.16 10.21
N LYS A 97 15.18 -2.84 11.42
CA LYS A 97 16.08 -3.71 12.19
C LYS A 97 15.34 -4.75 13.03
N SER A 98 14.15 -4.40 13.51
CA SER A 98 13.33 -5.23 14.37
C SER A 98 11.86 -4.94 14.11
N VAL A 99 11.02 -5.98 14.09
CA VAL A 99 9.56 -5.88 13.97
C VAL A 99 8.94 -6.72 15.08
N VAL A 100 8.06 -6.12 15.87
CA VAL A 100 7.30 -6.81 16.93
C VAL A 100 5.87 -7.00 16.41
N LEU A 101 5.37 -8.24 16.48
CA LEU A 101 4.02 -8.61 16.08
C LEU A 101 3.29 -9.19 17.27
N ILE A 102 2.00 -8.86 17.39
CA ILE A 102 1.11 -9.41 18.40
C ILE A 102 0.00 -10.14 17.65
N PRO A 103 -0.25 -11.43 17.95
CA PRO A 103 -1.34 -12.16 17.35
C PRO A 103 -2.70 -11.58 17.77
N VAL A 104 -3.67 -11.60 16.87
CA VAL A 104 -5.01 -11.06 17.14
C VAL A 104 -5.84 -11.99 18.04
N ASN A 105 -5.49 -13.28 18.08
CA ASN A 105 -6.15 -14.30 18.90
C ASN A 105 -5.13 -14.97 19.83
N ASP A 106 -5.59 -15.43 20.99
CA ASP A 106 -4.74 -15.92 22.09
C ASP A 106 -4.03 -17.27 21.83
N SER A 107 -4.43 -18.01 20.81
CA SER A 107 -3.92 -19.37 20.55
C SER A 107 -2.92 -19.41 19.38
N VAL A 108 -1.75 -18.78 19.53
CA VAL A 108 -0.65 -18.97 18.59
C VAL A 108 0.50 -19.66 19.30
N THR A 109 0.77 -20.91 18.92
CA THR A 109 1.99 -21.61 19.33
C THR A 109 3.16 -21.02 18.55
N VAL A 110 4.07 -20.34 19.25
CA VAL A 110 5.28 -19.77 18.64
C VAL A 110 6.39 -20.83 18.68
N ASP A 111 6.46 -21.64 17.63
CA ASP A 111 7.55 -22.58 17.40
C ASP A 111 8.56 -22.04 16.36
N LYS A 112 9.57 -22.86 16.05
CA LYS A 112 10.61 -22.50 15.08
C LYS A 112 10.04 -22.37 13.67
N GLU A 113 9.14 -23.26 13.28
CA GLU A 113 8.52 -23.26 11.95
C GLU A 113 7.67 -22.01 11.73
N PHE A 114 6.85 -21.64 12.71
CA PHE A 114 6.07 -20.41 12.72
C PHE A 114 6.97 -19.17 12.65
N THR A 115 8.05 -19.15 13.43
CA THR A 115 9.01 -18.04 13.41
C THR A 115 9.66 -17.89 12.03
N ASP A 116 10.06 -18.99 11.40
CA ASP A 116 10.68 -18.98 10.08
C ASP A 116 9.68 -18.62 8.98
N PHE A 117 8.43 -19.08 9.09
CA PHE A 117 7.31 -18.67 8.23
C PHE A 117 7.09 -17.16 8.28
N VAL A 118 6.99 -16.58 9.48
CA VAL A 118 6.81 -15.14 9.67
C VAL A 118 8.00 -14.36 9.11
N LYS A 119 9.24 -14.80 9.38
CA LYS A 119 10.45 -14.17 8.82
C LYS A 119 10.43 -14.17 7.30
N ASN A 120 10.09 -15.30 6.67
CA ASN A 120 10.04 -15.39 5.22
C ASN A 120 8.91 -14.53 4.62
N ARG A 121 7.82 -14.32 5.36
CA ARG A 121 6.73 -13.44 4.94
C ARG A 121 7.04 -11.94 5.09
N LEU A 122 7.89 -11.60 6.06
CA LEU A 122 8.34 -10.23 6.33
C LEU A 122 9.57 -9.82 5.52
N LYS A 123 10.39 -10.79 5.08
CA LYS A 123 11.41 -10.57 4.07
C LYS A 123 10.68 -10.22 2.76
N GLY A 124 10.78 -8.95 2.38
CA GLY A 124 10.25 -8.42 1.12
C GLY A 124 11.01 -8.96 -0.08
#